data_AF-A0A3D2VDB6-F1
#
_entry.id   AF-A0A3D2VDB6-F1
#
_cell.length_a   1.000
_cell.length_b   1.000
_cell.length_c   1.000
_cell.angle_alpha   90.00
_cell.angle_beta   90.00
_cell.angle_gamma   90.00
#
_symmetry.space_group_name_H-M   'P 1'
#
loop_
_entity.id
_entity.type
_entity.pdbx_description
1 polymer ?
#
loop_
_entity_poly.entity_id
_entity_poly.type
_entity_poly.pdbx_seq_one_letter_code
_entity_poly.pdbx_strand_id
1 'polypeptide(L)'
;LFHFQEEAPGMVFWHRDGWALYTAVERYVRNLLTEYDYQEVHTPQMLDRSLWERSGHWDKFRDNMFTTHVDDRDYAIKPMNCPGHVQ
;
A
#
# COMPACT_ATOMS: atom_id res chain seq x y z
N LEU A 1 -11.12 -17.57 -9.62
CA LEU A 1 -11.11 -16.51 -8.58
C LEU A 1 -9.96 -15.54 -8.79
N PHE A 2 -8.71 -16.03 -8.83
CA PHE A 2 -7.52 -15.25 -9.16
C PHE A 2 -6.46 -16.16 -9.79
N HIS A 3 -5.38 -15.58 -10.31
CA HIS A 3 -4.16 -16.30 -10.73
C HIS A 3 -2.90 -15.46 -10.49
N PHE A 4 -1.74 -16.07 -10.75
CA PHE A 4 -0.41 -15.44 -10.80
C PHE A 4 0.24 -15.77 -12.15
N GLN A 5 1.14 -14.90 -12.61
CA GLN A 5 1.92 -15.11 -13.84
C GLN A 5 3.32 -14.53 -13.68
N GLU A 6 4.27 -14.98 -14.51
CA GLU A 6 5.70 -14.70 -14.37
C GLU A 6 6.05 -13.22 -14.55
N GLU A 7 5.24 -12.48 -15.30
CA GLU A 7 5.43 -11.04 -15.54
C GLU A 7 5.21 -10.18 -14.30
N ALA A 8 4.55 -10.72 -13.26
CA ALA A 8 4.33 -10.00 -11.99
C ALA A 8 4.44 -10.96 -10.79
N PRO A 9 5.66 -11.38 -10.43
CA PRO A 9 5.88 -12.36 -9.37
C PRO A 9 5.37 -11.84 -8.02
N GLY A 10 4.55 -12.64 -7.35
CA GLY A 10 3.92 -12.28 -6.07
C GLY A 10 2.72 -11.33 -6.18
N MET A 11 2.34 -10.90 -7.38
CA MET A 11 1.20 -9.99 -7.60
C MET A 11 -0.03 -10.76 -8.06
N VAL A 12 -1.15 -10.58 -7.34
CA VAL A 12 -2.41 -11.31 -7.62
C VAL A 12 -3.18 -10.65 -8.76
N PHE A 13 -3.55 -11.43 -9.78
CA PHE A 13 -4.53 -11.03 -10.79
C PHE A 13 -5.92 -11.47 -10.37
N TRP A 14 -6.73 -10.52 -9.89
CA TRP A 14 -8.10 -10.77 -9.47
C TRP A 14 -9.05 -10.89 -10.67
N HIS A 15 -9.78 -12.00 -10.77
CA HIS A 15 -10.86 -12.17 -11.73
C HIS A 15 -12.20 -11.71 -11.13
N ARG A 16 -13.24 -11.59 -11.97
CA ARG A 16 -14.58 -11.14 -11.57
C ARG A 16 -15.04 -11.69 -10.22
N ASP A 17 -15.06 -13.01 -10.06
CA ASP A 17 -15.59 -13.65 -8.85
C ASP A 17 -14.67 -13.47 -7.63
N GLY A 18 -13.35 -13.41 -7.83
CA GLY A 18 -12.41 -13.14 -6.74
C GLY A 18 -12.47 -11.68 -6.29
N TRP A 19 -12.61 -10.75 -7.23
CA TRP A 19 -12.77 -9.33 -6.93
C TRP A 19 -14.11 -9.03 -6.26
N ALA A 20 -15.19 -9.70 -6.68
CA ALA A 20 -16.48 -9.63 -6.01
C ALA A 20 -16.38 -10.04 -4.53
N LEU A 21 -15.66 -11.14 -4.25
CA LEU A 21 -15.41 -11.59 -2.87
C LEU A 21 -14.56 -10.57 -2.09
N TYR A 22 -13.44 -10.11 -2.65
CA TYR A 22 -12.54 -9.16 -2.00
C TYR A 22 -13.29 -7.87 -1.60
N THR A 23 -14.02 -7.27 -2.54
CA THR A 23 -14.76 -6.02 -2.30
C THR A 23 -15.95 -6.19 -1.36
N ALA A 24 -16.48 -7.41 -1.20
CA ALA A 24 -17.52 -7.68 -0.20
C ALA A 24 -16.94 -7.63 1.22
N VAL A 25 -15.76 -8.20 1.43
CA VAL A 25 -15.04 -8.14 2.71
C VAL A 25 -14.60 -6.70 3.01
N GLU A 26 -14.05 -6.00 2.02
CA GLU A 26 -13.66 -4.59 2.18
C GLU A 26 -14.86 -3.71 2.60
N ARG A 27 -16.01 -3.87 1.94
CA ARG A 27 -17.24 -3.14 2.29
C ARG A 27 -17.70 -3.43 3.72
N TYR A 28 -17.63 -4.69 4.14
CA TYR A 28 -17.96 -5.06 5.52
C TYR A 28 -17.05 -4.34 6.52
N VAL A 29 -15.74 -4.33 6.29
CA VAL A 29 -14.78 -3.63 7.17
C VAL A 29 -15.02 -2.12 7.17
N ARG A 30 -15.25 -1.48 6.01
CA ARG A 30 -15.53 -0.04 5.93
C ARG A 30 -16.79 0.35 6.72
N ASN A 31 -17.83 -0.49 6.69
CA ASN A 31 -19.03 -0.27 7.48
C ASN A 31 -18.73 -0.30 8.99
N LEU A 32 -17.93 -1.27 9.45
CA LEU A 32 -17.49 -1.30 10.85
C LEU A 32 -16.66 -0.06 11.20
N LEU A 33 -15.69 0.32 10.37
CA LEU A 33 -14.88 1.52 10.60
C LEU A 33 -15.77 2.77 10.77
N THR A 34 -16.84 2.87 9.98
CA THR A 34 -17.83 3.96 10.09
C THR A 34 -18.61 3.89 11.40
N GLU A 35 -19.05 2.69 11.82
CA GLU A 35 -19.74 2.46 13.10
C GLU A 35 -18.89 2.87 14.31
N TYR A 36 -17.57 2.69 14.22
CA TYR A 36 -16.62 3.02 15.28
C TYR A 36 -15.90 4.36 15.06
N ASP A 37 -16.48 5.27 14.26
CA ASP A 37 -16.02 6.65 14.04
C ASP A 37 -14.57 6.78 13.51
N TYR A 38 -14.06 5.76 12.80
CA TYR A 38 -12.78 5.86 12.10
C TYR A 38 -12.91 6.77 10.88
N GLN A 39 -11.90 7.61 10.66
CA GLN A 39 -11.80 8.44 9.46
C GLN A 39 -11.06 7.66 8.37
N GLU A 40 -11.78 7.30 7.30
CA GLU A 40 -11.15 6.69 6.14
C GLU A 40 -10.32 7.74 5.39
N VAL A 41 -9.03 7.45 5.16
CA VAL A 41 -8.10 8.30 4.43
C VAL A 41 -7.38 7.50 3.35
N HIS A 42 -6.96 8.19 2.29
CA HIS A 42 -6.18 7.58 1.21
C HIS A 42 -4.91 8.39 0.96
N THR A 43 -3.76 7.78 1.26
CA THR A 43 -2.43 8.41 1.12
C THR A 43 -1.69 7.89 -0.11
N PRO A 44 -0.77 8.68 -0.72
CA PRO A 44 -0.02 8.27 -1.90
C PRO A 44 0.68 6.91 -1.73
N GLN A 45 0.80 6.16 -2.84
CA GLN A 45 1.48 4.86 -2.85
C GLN A 45 3.00 4.99 -2.91
N MET A 46 3.50 6.09 -3.45
CA MET A 46 4.93 6.36 -3.61
C MET A 46 5.27 7.68 -2.93
N LEU A 47 6.30 7.66 -2.09
CA LEU A 47 6.70 8.80 -1.25
C LEU A 47 8.21 8.99 -1.32
N ASP A 48 8.63 10.25 -1.19
CA ASP A 48 10.03 10.66 -1.22
C ASP A 48 10.83 9.95 -0.11
N ARG A 49 12.04 9.51 -0.44
CA ARG A 49 12.98 8.83 0.47
C ARG A 49 13.11 9.54 1.82
N SER A 50 13.12 10.87 1.84
CA SER A 50 13.26 11.66 3.06
C SER A 50 12.17 11.38 4.11
N LEU A 51 10.96 10.99 3.69
CA LEU A 51 9.90 10.59 4.63
C LEU A 51 10.21 9.23 5.29
N TRP A 52 10.79 8.31 4.54
CA TRP A 52 11.17 6.97 5.03
C TRP A 52 12.36 7.03 5.98
N GLU A 53 13.31 7.93 5.72
CA GLU A 53 14.44 8.21 6.62
C GLU A 53 13.94 8.83 7.93
N ARG A 54 13.12 9.89 7.87
CA ARG A 54 12.58 10.55 9.07
C ARG A 54 11.73 9.61 9.94
N SER A 55 11.02 8.66 9.32
CA SER A 55 10.22 7.68 10.04
C SER A 55 11.02 6.46 10.52
N GLY A 56 12.32 6.37 10.20
CA GLY A 56 13.21 5.27 10.57
C GLY A 56 12.98 3.96 9.80
N HIS A 57 12.13 3.97 8.78
CA HIS A 57 11.84 2.80 7.96
C HIS A 57 12.96 2.53 6.96
N TRP A 58 13.61 3.57 6.46
CA TRP A 58 14.70 3.42 5.51
C TRP A 58 15.82 2.53 6.06
N ASP A 59 16.25 2.76 7.30
CA ASP A 59 17.34 1.99 7.90
C ASP A 59 16.96 0.52 8.18
N LYS A 60 15.67 0.24 8.41
CA LYS A 60 15.19 -1.08 8.85
C LYS A 60 14.64 -1.95 7.72
N PHE A 61 14.04 -1.33 6.71
CA PHE A 61 13.20 -2.01 5.72
C PHE A 61 13.60 -1.70 4.27
N ARG A 62 14.59 -0.84 4.00
CA ARG A 62 14.97 -0.49 2.62
C ARG A 62 15.21 -1.71 1.72
N ASP A 63 15.78 -2.78 2.26
CA ASP A 63 16.11 -3.99 1.49
C ASP A 63 14.84 -4.77 1.07
N ASN A 64 13.70 -4.49 1.73
CA ASN A 64 12.38 -5.04 1.43
C ASN A 64 11.43 -4.01 0.80
N MET A 65 11.95 -2.87 0.33
CA MET A 65 11.17 -1.80 -0.28
C MET A 65 11.45 -1.71 -1.78
N PHE A 66 10.40 -1.57 -2.59
CA PHE A 66 10.54 -1.21 -3.99
C PHE A 66 10.87 0.28 -4.10
N THR A 67 11.99 0.60 -4.74
CA THR A 67 12.47 1.98 -4.92
C THR A 67 12.53 2.35 -6.40
N THR A 68 12.44 3.63 -6.68
CA THR A 68 12.59 4.18 -8.04
C THR A 68 13.21 5.57 -7.97
N HIS A 69 13.74 6.05 -9.10
CA HIS A 69 14.41 7.34 -9.21
C HIS A 69 13.77 8.15 -10.34
N VAL A 70 13.31 9.37 -10.02
CA VAL A 70 12.60 10.27 -10.95
C VAL A 70 13.06 11.70 -10.68
N ASP A 71 13.47 12.43 -11.73
CA ASP A 71 13.87 13.85 -11.67
C ASP A 71 14.81 14.19 -10.50
N ASP A 72 15.93 13.45 -10.41
CA ASP A 72 16.98 13.57 -9.38
C ASP A 72 16.51 13.26 -7.94
N ARG A 73 15.38 12.56 -7.79
CA ARG A 73 14.83 12.18 -6.48
C ARG A 73 14.61 10.68 -6.37
N ASP A 74 14.92 10.17 -5.18
CA ASP A 74 14.63 8.78 -4.79
C ASP A 74 13.25 8.69 -4.14
N TYR A 75 12.47 7.72 -4.60
CA TYR A 75 11.17 7.38 -4.07
C TYR A 75 11.12 5.92 -3.66
N ALA A 76 10.20 5.60 -2.76
CA ALA A 76 9.84 4.23 -2.47
C ALA A 76 8.32 4.04 -2.49
N ILE A 77 7.89 2.87 -2.97
CA ILE A 77 6.52 2.39 -2.81
C ILE A 77 6.34 2.05 -1.33
N LYS A 78 5.25 2.53 -0.73
CA LYS A 78 5.00 2.36 0.70
C LYS A 78 4.89 0.87 1.06
N PRO A 79 5.71 0.35 1.99
CA PRO A 79 5.49 -0.97 2.56
C PRO A 79 4.42 -0.93 3.67
N MET A 80 4.04 0.27 4.13
CA MET A 80 3.07 0.50 5.20
C MET A 80 2.53 1.94 5.16
N ASN A 81 1.39 2.16 5.82
CA ASN A 81 0.65 3.42 5.73
C ASN A 81 1.03 4.46 6.80
N CYS A 82 1.67 4.07 7.90
CA CYS A 82 1.85 4.92 9.09
C CYS A 82 2.49 6.28 8.79
N PRO A 83 3.59 6.40 8.01
CA PRO A 83 4.19 7.71 7.73
C PRO A 83 3.27 8.66 6.96
N GLY A 84 2.38 8.12 6.12
CA GLY A 84 1.38 8.89 5.39
C GLY A 84 0.23 9.38 6.27
N HIS A 85 -0.13 8.64 7.33
CA HIS A 85 -1.21 9.04 8.25
C HIS A 85 -0.81 10.15 9.23
N VAL A 86 0.49 10.44 9.36
CA VAL A 86 1.04 11.47 10.27
C VAL A 86 1.38 12.76 9.54
N GLN A 87 1.16 12.84 8.22
CA GLN A 87 1.35 14.09 7.45
C GLN A 87 0.22 15.09 7.70
#